data_AF-G3PS12-F1
#
_entry.id   AF-G3PS12-F1
#
_cell.length_a   1.000
_cell.length_b   1.000
_cell.length_c   1.000
_cell.angle_alpha   90.00
_cell.angle_beta   90.00
_cell.angle_gamma   90.00
#
_symmetry.space_group_name_H-M   'P 1'
#
loop_
_entity.id
_entity.type
_entity.pdbx_description
1 polymer ?
#
loop_
_entity_poly.entity_id
_entity_poly.type
_entity_poly.pdbx_seq_one_letter_code
_entity_poly.pdbx_strand_id
1 'polypeptide(L)'
;EMARLDVVETFHGLFFPGHLHTKDSLQQALQFSFQDSDVLIVSYPKSGTTWLQEIVTLISSKGDPHLSQTVPNWARAPWLEQHYFAALMAASPCAARIITTHLPHHLLGPTLKDSKAKVIYVSRNPKDVVVSFYHFHKMANFLPEAGSFPEFLNRFLEGTPSSCYAPQIK
;
A
#
# COMPACT_ATOMS: atom_id res chain seq x y z
N GLU A 1 -4.34 -14.60 -11.75
CA GLU A 1 -5.73 -14.93 -12.13
C GLU A 1 -6.54 -13.63 -12.21
N MET A 2 -7.13 -13.30 -13.37
CA MET A 2 -7.85 -12.04 -13.61
C MET A 2 -9.25 -11.98 -12.96
N ALA A 3 -9.62 -12.98 -12.16
CA ALA A 3 -10.99 -13.26 -11.73
C ALA A 3 -11.59 -12.29 -10.68
N ARG A 4 -10.86 -11.25 -10.24
CA ARG A 4 -11.29 -10.39 -9.11
C ARG A 4 -11.11 -8.89 -9.33
N LEU A 5 -11.04 -8.44 -10.60
CA LEU A 5 -10.88 -7.02 -10.93
C LEU A 5 -12.05 -6.16 -10.45
N ASP A 6 -13.28 -6.68 -10.54
CA ASP A 6 -14.50 -5.97 -10.14
C ASP A 6 -14.86 -6.16 -8.66
N VAL A 7 -14.05 -6.90 -7.91
CA VAL A 7 -14.32 -7.21 -6.51
C VAL A 7 -13.75 -6.10 -5.62
N VAL A 8 -14.56 -5.58 -4.71
CA VAL A 8 -14.12 -4.70 -3.62
C VAL A 8 -14.23 -5.47 -2.31
N GLU A 9 -13.09 -5.63 -1.62
CA GLU A 9 -13.05 -6.22 -0.28
C GLU A 9 -13.33 -5.14 0.77
N THR A 10 -14.16 -5.50 1.75
CA THR A 10 -14.42 -4.64 2.92
C THR A 10 -13.83 -5.27 4.16
N PHE A 11 -12.97 -4.54 4.86
CA PHE A 11 -12.27 -5.00 6.06
C PHE A 11 -12.10 -3.86 7.05
N HIS A 12 -12.59 -4.03 8.28
CA HIS A 12 -12.63 -2.97 9.31
C HIS A 12 -13.24 -1.63 8.82
N GLY A 13 -14.26 -1.70 7.95
CA GLY A 13 -14.92 -0.51 7.39
C GLY A 13 -14.13 0.21 6.27
N LEU A 14 -13.00 -0.35 5.84
CA LEU A 14 -12.18 0.15 4.73
C LEU A 14 -12.41 -0.69 3.47
N PHE A 15 -12.17 -0.08 2.31
CA PHE A 15 -12.35 -0.70 1.00
C PHE A 15 -11.01 -0.97 0.32
N PHE A 16 -10.86 -2.17 -0.24
CA PHE A 16 -9.64 -2.64 -0.89
C PHE A 16 -9.94 -3.26 -2.27
N PRO A 17 -9.05 -3.10 -3.26
CA PRO A 17 -9.19 -3.80 -4.55
C PRO A 17 -9.03 -5.31 -4.37
N GLY A 18 -10.07 -6.10 -4.64
CA GLY A 18 -10.09 -7.55 -4.46
C GLY A 18 -9.15 -8.31 -5.39
N HIS A 19 -8.72 -7.68 -6.49
CA HIS A 19 -7.65 -8.19 -7.34
C HIS A 19 -6.33 -8.34 -6.60
N LEU A 20 -6.05 -7.44 -5.65
CA LEU A 20 -4.80 -7.39 -4.89
C LEU A 20 -4.96 -7.92 -3.47
N HIS A 21 -6.18 -7.92 -2.93
CA HIS A 21 -6.45 -8.23 -1.52
C HIS A 21 -7.49 -9.35 -1.40
N THR A 22 -7.26 -10.24 -0.45
CA THR A 22 -8.25 -11.19 0.08
C THR A 22 -8.44 -10.89 1.56
N LYS A 23 -9.58 -11.29 2.14
CA LYS A 23 -9.78 -11.22 3.60
C LYS A 23 -8.64 -11.90 4.37
N ASP A 24 -8.17 -13.04 3.86
CA ASP A 24 -7.06 -13.77 4.47
C ASP A 24 -5.75 -12.97 4.43
N SER A 25 -5.41 -12.33 3.31
CA SER A 25 -4.21 -11.50 3.21
C SER A 25 -4.27 -10.28 4.14
N LEU A 26 -5.46 -9.67 4.29
CA LEU A 26 -5.68 -8.56 5.19
C LEU A 26 -5.56 -8.99 6.66
N GLN A 27 -6.08 -10.18 7.00
CA GLN A 27 -5.94 -10.76 8.34
C GLN A 27 -4.48 -11.10 8.65
N GLN A 28 -3.75 -11.67 7.69
CA GLN A 28 -2.32 -12.00 7.83
C GLN A 28 -1.47 -10.74 8.03
N ALA A 29 -1.80 -9.64 7.35
CA ALA A 29 -1.12 -8.36 7.55
C ALA A 29 -1.19 -7.88 9.01
N LEU A 30 -2.32 -8.08 9.69
CA LEU A 30 -2.48 -7.72 11.11
C LEU A 30 -1.72 -8.64 12.07
N GLN A 31 -1.32 -9.82 11.61
CA GLN A 31 -0.60 -10.84 12.38
C GLN A 31 0.88 -10.93 12.01
N PHE A 32 1.35 -10.03 11.14
CA PHE A 32 2.71 -10.08 10.64
C PHE A 32 3.74 -9.84 11.74
N SER A 33 4.76 -10.69 11.80
CA SER A 33 5.86 -10.55 12.75
C SER A 33 6.97 -9.68 12.14
N PHE A 34 7.01 -8.42 12.56
CA PHE A 34 8.07 -7.49 12.20
C PHE A 34 9.37 -7.83 12.92
N GLN A 35 10.49 -7.63 12.22
CA GLN A 35 11.83 -7.74 12.75
C GLN A 35 12.39 -6.35 13.06
N ASP A 36 13.31 -6.27 14.02
CA ASP A 36 13.99 -5.01 14.37
C ASP A 36 14.78 -4.39 13.20
N SER A 37 15.17 -5.20 12.20
CA SER A 37 15.86 -4.74 10.98
C SER A 37 14.94 -4.26 9.87
N ASP A 38 13.62 -4.41 10.00
CA ASP A 38 12.67 -4.04 8.95
C ASP A 38 12.59 -2.53 8.76
N VAL A 39 12.35 -2.12 7.51
CA VAL A 39 12.02 -0.74 7.13
C VAL A 39 10.63 -0.75 6.50
N LEU A 40 9.68 -0.09 7.17
CA LEU A 40 8.30 0.00 6.75
C LEU A 40 8.00 1.37 6.16
N ILE A 41 7.60 1.40 4.90
CA ILE A 41 7.09 2.56 4.19
C ILE A 41 5.57 2.62 4.35
N VAL A 42 5.08 3.69 4.95
CA VAL A 42 3.64 3.91 5.18
C VAL A 42 3.20 5.14 4.40
N SER A 43 2.07 5.05 3.70
CA SER A 43 1.51 6.20 3.00
C SER A 43 0.02 6.01 2.78
N TYR A 44 -0.74 7.11 2.67
CA TYR A 44 -2.02 7.04 1.99
C TYR A 44 -1.78 6.85 0.48
N PRO A 45 -2.59 6.08 -0.26
CA PRO A 45 -2.41 5.89 -1.70
C PRO A 45 -2.17 7.21 -2.43
N LYS A 46 -1.23 7.20 -3.40
CA LYS A 46 -0.86 8.37 -4.23
C LYS A 46 -0.12 9.51 -3.50
N SER A 47 0.33 9.28 -2.28
CA SER A 47 1.12 10.26 -1.51
C SER A 47 2.63 10.24 -1.79
N GLY A 48 3.10 9.47 -2.78
CA GLY A 48 4.52 9.39 -3.15
C GLY A 48 5.21 8.06 -2.81
N THR A 49 4.44 7.00 -2.59
CA THR A 49 4.91 5.66 -2.21
C THR A 49 6.02 5.14 -3.13
N THR A 50 5.83 5.18 -4.44
CA THR A 50 6.81 4.69 -5.42
C THR A 50 8.14 5.46 -5.35
N TRP A 51 8.08 6.78 -5.14
CA TRP A 51 9.29 7.59 -5.02
C TRP A 51 10.06 7.23 -3.73
N LEU A 52 9.34 7.05 -2.62
CA LEU A 52 9.95 6.66 -1.36
C LEU A 52 10.51 5.23 -1.40
N GLN A 53 9.82 4.27 -2.04
CA GLN A 53 10.33 2.92 -2.29
C GLN A 53 11.68 2.95 -3.01
N GLU A 54 11.83 3.82 -4.00
CA GLU A 54 13.07 3.97 -4.75
C GLU A 54 14.21 4.56 -3.92
N ILE A 55 13.94 5.65 -3.21
CA ILE A 55 14.92 6.29 -2.32
C ILE A 55 15.41 5.30 -1.27
N VAL A 56 14.50 4.59 -0.60
CA VAL A 56 14.85 3.63 0.46
C VAL A 56 15.63 2.44 -0.11
N THR A 57 15.27 1.97 -1.30
CA THR A 57 16.04 0.91 -1.99
C THR A 57 17.48 1.35 -2.23
N LEU A 58 17.69 2.53 -2.81
CA LEU A 58 19.03 3.04 -3.10
C LEU A 58 19.84 3.28 -1.81
N ILE A 59 19.22 3.80 -0.75
CA ILE A 59 19.89 3.96 0.55
C ILE A 59 20.31 2.60 1.11
N SER A 60 19.42 1.60 1.08
CA SER A 60 19.70 0.24 1.57
C SER A 60 20.85 -0.41 0.78
N SER A 61 20.90 -0.18 -0.53
CA SER A 61 21.94 -0.67 -1.44
C SER A 61 23.20 0.22 -1.47
N LYS A 62 23.35 1.18 -0.55
CA LYS A 62 24.49 2.13 -0.49
C LYS A 62 24.75 2.88 -1.82
N GLY A 63 23.67 3.20 -2.52
CA GLY A 63 23.70 3.92 -3.79
C GLY A 63 23.82 3.03 -5.04
N ASP A 64 23.93 1.71 -4.90
CA ASP A 64 23.94 0.79 -6.04
C ASP A 64 22.54 0.72 -6.70
N PRO A 65 22.40 1.14 -7.97
CA PRO A 65 21.11 1.15 -8.65
C PRO A 65 20.71 -0.21 -9.26
N HIS A 66 21.55 -1.24 -9.16
CA HIS A 66 21.32 -2.52 -9.82
C HIS A 66 19.96 -3.13 -9.48
N LEU A 67 19.60 -3.19 -8.18
CA LEU A 67 18.31 -3.72 -7.75
C LEU A 67 17.14 -2.88 -8.26
N SER A 68 17.22 -1.55 -8.16
CA SER A 68 16.16 -0.65 -8.65
C SER A 68 15.88 -0.79 -10.15
N GLN A 69 16.91 -1.10 -10.95
CA GLN A 69 16.83 -1.21 -12.40
C GLN A 69 16.41 -2.60 -12.89
N THR A 70 16.68 -3.65 -12.11
CA THR A 70 16.44 -5.04 -12.53
C THR A 70 15.21 -5.67 -11.88
N VAL A 71 14.80 -5.19 -10.71
CA VAL A 71 13.67 -5.75 -9.96
C VAL A 71 12.53 -4.71 -9.89
N PRO A 72 11.29 -5.08 -10.26
CA PRO A 72 10.18 -4.14 -10.18
C PRO A 72 9.92 -3.70 -8.73
N ASN A 73 9.43 -2.47 -8.55
CA ASN A 73 9.26 -1.85 -7.23
C ASN A 73 8.41 -2.69 -6.26
N TRP A 74 7.34 -3.32 -6.76
CA TRP A 74 6.43 -4.15 -5.97
C TRP A 74 7.06 -5.46 -5.47
N ALA A 75 8.13 -5.94 -6.10
CA ALA A 75 8.88 -7.09 -5.62
C ALA A 75 10.00 -6.68 -4.63
N ARG A 76 10.56 -5.48 -4.78
CA ARG A 76 11.60 -4.95 -3.87
C ARG A 76 11.04 -4.46 -2.54
N ALA A 77 9.88 -3.83 -2.57
CA ALA A 77 9.21 -3.24 -1.42
C ALA A 77 7.74 -3.64 -1.40
N PRO A 78 7.43 -4.93 -1.20
CA PRO A 78 6.08 -5.46 -1.35
C PRO A 78 5.10 -4.87 -0.33
N TRP A 79 3.82 -4.81 -0.71
CA TRP A 79 2.77 -4.35 0.19
C TRP A 79 2.33 -5.48 1.12
N LEU A 80 2.37 -5.20 2.42
CA LEU A 80 2.06 -6.13 3.50
C LEU A 80 0.68 -6.80 3.33
N GLU A 81 -0.31 -6.02 2.92
CA GLU A 81 -1.71 -6.42 2.80
C GLU A 81 -2.06 -7.20 1.53
N GLN A 82 -1.15 -7.35 0.57
CA GLN A 82 -1.43 -8.00 -0.71
C GLN A 82 -1.29 -9.53 -0.62
N HIS A 83 -2.14 -10.26 -1.35
CA HIS A 83 -2.20 -11.73 -1.28
C HIS A 83 -0.91 -12.46 -1.72
N TYR A 84 -0.04 -11.81 -2.49
CA TYR A 84 1.26 -12.37 -2.89
C TYR A 84 2.43 -11.94 -1.99
N PHE A 85 2.20 -11.15 -0.94
CA PHE A 85 3.24 -10.66 -0.04
C PHE A 85 4.09 -11.79 0.56
N ALA A 86 3.45 -12.83 1.10
CA ALA A 86 4.14 -13.96 1.72
C ALA A 86 5.07 -14.71 0.73
N ALA A 87 4.62 -14.88 -0.52
CA ALA A 87 5.42 -15.53 -1.56
C ALA A 87 6.66 -14.69 -1.93
N LEU A 88 6.51 -13.36 -2.04
CA LEU A 88 7.63 -12.46 -2.29
C LEU A 88 8.63 -12.46 -1.14
N MET A 89 8.12 -12.51 0.10
CA MET A 89 8.99 -12.55 1.27
C MET A 89 9.79 -13.85 1.37
N ALA A 90 9.20 -14.98 0.99
CA ALA A 90 9.89 -16.27 0.95
C ALA A 90 10.97 -16.33 -0.14
N ALA A 91 10.77 -15.63 -1.26
CA ALA A 91 11.69 -15.61 -2.39
C ALA A 91 12.93 -14.71 -2.18
N SER A 92 12.90 -13.79 -1.22
CA SER A 92 14.00 -12.84 -0.97
C SER A 92 14.40 -12.79 0.51
N PRO A 93 15.25 -13.73 0.98
CA PRO A 93 15.68 -13.81 2.37
C PRO A 93 16.80 -12.80 2.70
N CYS A 94 16.65 -11.53 2.31
CA CYS A 94 17.59 -10.46 2.67
C CYS A 94 17.49 -10.11 4.16
N ALA A 95 18.62 -9.68 4.75
CA ALA A 95 18.75 -9.39 6.19
C ALA A 95 17.95 -8.14 6.67
N ALA A 96 17.60 -7.23 5.77
CA ALA A 96 16.74 -6.08 6.05
C ALA A 96 15.65 -5.99 4.97
N ARG A 97 14.39 -6.10 5.39
CA ARG A 97 13.23 -6.13 4.50
C ARG A 97 12.68 -4.71 4.35
N ILE A 98 12.53 -4.26 3.11
CA ILE A 98 11.77 -3.05 2.81
C ILE A 98 10.32 -3.49 2.59
N ILE A 99 9.39 -3.02 3.39
CA ILE A 99 7.97 -3.38 3.35
C ILE A 99 7.17 -2.11 3.11
N THR A 100 6.07 -2.20 2.37
CA THR A 100 5.16 -1.08 2.13
C THR A 100 3.79 -1.39 2.73
N THR A 101 3.04 -0.38 3.17
CA THR A 101 1.63 -0.55 3.50
C THR A 101 0.84 0.74 3.34
N HIS A 102 -0.45 0.59 3.02
CA HIS A 102 -1.46 1.64 3.07
C HIS A 102 -2.40 1.50 4.26
N LEU A 103 -2.20 0.49 5.12
CA LEU A 103 -3.03 0.29 6.30
C LEU A 103 -2.94 1.47 7.28
N PRO A 104 -4.07 1.93 7.84
CA PRO A 104 -4.07 3.01 8.80
C PRO A 104 -3.46 2.56 10.13
N HIS A 105 -2.94 3.53 10.88
CA HIS A 105 -2.27 3.32 12.16
C HIS A 105 -3.07 2.48 13.16
N HIS A 106 -4.40 2.63 13.22
CA HIS A 106 -5.22 1.89 14.19
C HIS A 106 -5.26 0.37 13.92
N LEU A 107 -5.00 -0.07 12.69
CA LEU A 107 -4.87 -1.49 12.34
C LEU A 107 -3.42 -1.97 12.47
N LEU A 108 -2.46 -1.13 12.07
CA LEU A 108 -1.04 -1.50 12.00
C LEU A 108 -0.30 -1.38 13.35
N GLY A 109 -0.71 -0.46 14.21
CA GLY A 109 -0.04 -0.13 15.47
C GLY A 109 0.15 -1.34 16.41
N PRO A 110 -0.87 -2.18 16.65
CA PRO A 110 -0.72 -3.39 17.45
C PRO A 110 0.36 -4.35 16.91
N THR A 111 0.43 -4.51 15.59
CA THR A 111 1.37 -5.42 14.92
C THR A 111 2.82 -4.93 15.00
N LEU A 112 3.03 -3.61 15.03
CA LEU A 112 4.36 -3.01 15.16
C LEU A 112 4.89 -2.93 16.60
N LYS A 113 4.00 -3.03 17.59
CA LYS A 113 4.26 -2.65 18.99
C LYS A 113 5.48 -3.33 19.61
N ASP A 114 5.72 -4.58 19.27
CA ASP A 114 6.78 -5.41 19.88
C ASP A 114 8.08 -5.42 19.06
N SER A 115 8.17 -4.63 17.99
CA SER A 115 9.34 -4.53 17.12
C SER A 115 10.01 -3.16 17.19
N LYS A 116 11.29 -3.08 16.81
CA LYS A 116 12.02 -1.83 16.58
C LYS A 116 12.13 -1.48 15.09
N ALA A 117 11.21 -2.00 14.27
CA ALA A 117 11.15 -1.71 12.85
C ALA A 117 11.11 -0.19 12.61
N LYS A 118 11.85 0.27 11.60
CA LYS A 118 11.90 1.70 11.24
C LYS A 118 10.69 2.02 10.39
N VAL A 119 9.88 2.99 10.81
CA VAL A 119 8.69 3.42 10.06
C VAL A 119 8.95 4.76 9.38
N ILE A 120 8.74 4.83 8.08
CA ILE A 120 8.83 6.06 7.27
C ILE A 120 7.44 6.34 6.70
N TYR A 121 6.77 7.35 7.26
CA TYR A 121 5.48 7.81 6.75
C TYR A 121 5.66 8.96 5.76
N VAL A 122 5.03 8.86 4.59
CA VAL A 122 4.96 9.98 3.63
C VAL A 122 3.52 10.47 3.46
N SER A 123 3.34 11.77 3.70
CA SER A 123 2.10 12.49 3.47
C SER A 123 2.22 13.42 2.26
N ARG A 124 1.09 13.74 1.65
CA ARG A 124 0.98 14.73 0.57
C ARG A 124 -0.27 15.56 0.80
N ASN A 125 -0.28 16.81 0.33
CA ASN A 125 -1.45 17.67 0.37
C ASN A 125 -2.67 16.92 -0.24
N PRO A 126 -3.79 16.79 0.50
CA PRO A 126 -4.94 16.01 0.05
C PRO A 126 -5.56 16.53 -1.26
N LYS A 127 -5.40 17.83 -1.57
CA LYS A 127 -5.85 18.42 -2.83
C LYS A 127 -5.08 17.86 -4.03
N ASP A 128 -3.79 17.59 -3.87
CA ASP A 128 -2.98 16.95 -4.91
C ASP A 128 -3.19 15.45 -4.97
N VAL A 129 -3.42 14.83 -3.80
CA VAL A 129 -3.73 13.39 -3.68
C VAL A 129 -4.98 13.06 -4.47
N VAL A 130 -6.09 13.78 -4.28
CA VAL A 130 -7.36 13.48 -4.96
C VAL A 130 -7.24 13.59 -6.48
N VAL A 131 -6.50 14.59 -7.00
CA VAL A 131 -6.24 14.72 -8.43
C VAL A 131 -5.40 13.55 -8.95
N SER A 132 -4.31 13.20 -8.25
CA SER A 132 -3.47 12.07 -8.63
C SER A 132 -4.24 10.74 -8.59
N PHE A 133 -5.13 10.58 -7.62
CA PHE A 133 -5.92 9.36 -7.45
C PHE A 133 -7.02 9.24 -8.49
N TYR A 134 -7.66 10.34 -8.88
CA TYR A 134 -8.61 10.39 -9.99
C TYR A 134 -7.99 9.89 -11.30
N HIS A 135 -6.82 10.43 -11.66
CA HIS A 135 -6.13 10.00 -12.87
C HIS A 135 -5.64 8.55 -12.77
N PHE A 136 -5.26 8.08 -11.58
CA PHE A 136 -4.88 6.69 -11.39
C PHE A 136 -6.05 5.72 -11.58
N HIS A 137 -7.25 6.05 -11.09
CA HIS A 137 -8.45 5.25 -11.32
C HIS A 137 -8.82 5.14 -12.82
N LYS A 138 -8.50 6.16 -13.63
CA LYS A 138 -8.68 6.09 -15.09
C LYS A 138 -7.72 5.13 -15.79
N MET A 139 -6.58 4.82 -15.17
CA MET A 139 -5.52 4.01 -15.77
C MET A 139 -5.48 2.57 -15.22
N ALA A 140 -5.92 2.37 -13.97
CA ALA A 140 -5.80 1.11 -13.27
C ALA A 140 -7.09 0.28 -13.38
N ASN A 141 -7.05 -0.76 -14.21
CA ASN A 141 -8.20 -1.63 -14.50
C ASN A 141 -8.74 -2.44 -13.30
N PHE A 142 -8.03 -2.45 -12.17
CA PHE A 142 -8.44 -3.13 -10.94
C PHE A 142 -9.12 -2.20 -9.94
N LEU A 143 -9.32 -0.93 -10.30
CA LEU A 143 -10.02 0.05 -9.49
C LEU A 143 -11.41 0.33 -10.09
N PRO A 144 -12.40 0.75 -9.26
CA PRO A 144 -13.69 1.18 -9.77
C PRO A 144 -13.56 2.34 -10.77
N GLU A 145 -14.54 2.47 -11.66
CA GLU A 145 -14.53 3.58 -12.62
C GLU A 145 -14.49 4.95 -11.92
N ALA A 146 -13.65 5.84 -12.44
CA ALA A 146 -13.44 7.15 -11.85
C ALA A 146 -14.67 8.07 -12.00
N GLY A 147 -15.45 7.95 -13.07
CA GLY A 147 -16.54 8.89 -13.40
C GLY A 147 -16.03 10.32 -13.67
N SER A 148 -16.88 11.31 -13.45
CA SER A 148 -16.48 12.72 -13.51
C SER A 148 -15.63 13.11 -12.30
N PHE A 149 -14.79 14.14 -12.45
CA PHE A 149 -13.97 14.61 -11.32
C PHE A 149 -14.79 15.12 -10.13
N PRO A 150 -15.90 15.88 -10.31
CA PRO A 150 -16.74 16.29 -9.17
C PRO A 150 -17.33 15.12 -8.40
N GLU A 151 -17.84 14.10 -9.09
CA GLU A 151 -18.35 12.88 -8.44
C GLU A 151 -17.25 12.15 -7.68
N PHE A 152 -16.07 12.02 -8.30
CA PHE A 152 -14.91 11.40 -7.66
C PHE A 152 -14.48 12.17 -6.40
N LEU A 153 -14.44 13.50 -6.47
CA LEU A 153 -14.08 14.37 -5.35
C LEU A 153 -15.07 14.20 -4.19
N ASN A 154 -16.37 14.17 -4.46
CA ASN A 154 -17.39 13.93 -3.43
C ASN A 154 -17.18 12.55 -2.79
N ARG A 155 -17.00 11.50 -3.60
CA ARG A 155 -16.70 10.15 -3.11
C ARG A 155 -15.42 10.07 -2.28
N PHE A 156 -14.39 10.84 -2.64
CA PHE A 156 -13.13 10.96 -1.90
C PHE A 156 -13.33 11.63 -0.54
N LEU A 157 -14.11 12.71 -0.48
CA LEU A 157 -14.41 13.44 0.76
C LEU A 157 -15.27 12.61 1.73
N GLU A 158 -16.17 11.78 1.20
CA GLU A 158 -17.06 10.90 1.97
C GLU A 158 -16.37 9.62 2.48
N GLY A 159 -15.15 9.30 2.02
CA GLY A 159 -14.46 8.07 2.40
C GLY A 159 -15.09 6.78 1.82
N THR A 160 -15.74 6.87 0.65
CA THR A 160 -16.46 5.76 -0.01
C THR A 160 -15.50 4.83 -0.78
N PRO A 161 -15.94 3.70 -1.40
CA PRO A 161 -15.06 2.71 -2.02
C PRO A 161 -14.02 3.22 -3.03
N SER A 162 -14.29 4.33 -3.72
CA SER A 162 -13.34 4.98 -4.64
C SER A 162 -12.16 5.65 -3.94
N SER A 163 -12.21 5.79 -2.62
CA SER A 163 -11.20 6.45 -1.79
C SER A 163 -10.27 5.47 -1.08
N CYS A 164 -10.20 4.21 -1.53
CA CYS A 164 -9.54 3.05 -0.91
C CYS A 164 -8.63 3.41 0.27
N TYR A 165 -8.78 2.72 1.41
CA TYR A 165 -8.03 3.00 2.65
C TYR A 165 -8.40 4.29 3.42
N ALA A 166 -9.38 5.07 2.98
CA ALA A 166 -9.92 6.17 3.79
C ALA A 166 -10.95 5.65 4.82
N PRO A 167 -10.92 6.13 6.08
CA PRO A 167 -11.98 5.86 7.03
C PRO A 167 -13.27 6.57 6.59
N GLN A 168 -14.43 5.95 6.85
CA GLN A 168 -15.71 6.64 6.73
C GLN A 168 -15.74 7.81 7.70
N ILE A 169 -15.79 9.04 7.19
CA ILE A 169 -16.04 10.22 8.02
C ILE A 169 -17.57 10.27 8.20
N LYS A 170 -18.04 9.85 9.38
CA LYS A 170 -19.43 10.08 9.81
C LYS A 170 -19.57 11.48 10.40
#